data_AF-A0A1E7GXW4-F1
#
_entry.id   AF-A0A1E7GXW4-F1
#
_cell.length_a   1.000
_cell.length_b   1.000
_cell.length_c   1.000
_cell.angle_alpha   90.00
_cell.angle_beta   90.00
_cell.angle_gamma   90.00
#
_symmetry.space_group_name_H-M   'P 1'
#
loop_
_entity.id
_entity.type
_entity.pdbx_description
1 polymer ?
#
loop_
_entity_poly.entity_id
_entity_poly.type
_entity_poly.pdbx_seq_one_letter_code
_entity_poly.pdbx_strand_id
1 'polypeptide(L)'
;MIELTQGDILRSDAEALVNTVNCVGVMGRGIALQFKKVFPENFKRYKAVCDNKELQPGKMFIYDLNRLHNPRYVVNFPTKRHWRGKSRMEDIEAGLQALVAEVRKRGIYSIAIPPLGCGLGGLRWADVRAKIEEAFQDLTDVQVLLYEPKGSPPAEEMVHSKKVPSMTVGRAALLVLMRRYLSAVMDPFVTLLEIHKLMYFMQEAGEGLKLQYNKAPYGPYAQNLRHVLILMEGHFISGYGDAEDNPEREINLLLEVLPQAQSFLEDHPSTRKHFKRVVDLISGFETPFGMELLSTVHWVATREGATTVDQAISKTYEWNNRKRMFQEKHIRLAWDILERKGWLQGANQAVV
;
A
#
# COMPACT_ATOMS: atom_id res chain seq x y z
N MET A 1 -1.80 -32.06 -8.45
CA MET A 1 -2.32 -31.68 -7.11
C MET A 1 -1.92 -30.23 -6.81
N ILE A 2 -2.86 -29.37 -6.41
CA ILE A 2 -2.55 -27.97 -6.05
C ILE A 2 -2.55 -27.85 -4.52
N GLU A 3 -1.43 -27.40 -3.97
CA GLU A 3 -1.22 -27.15 -2.56
C GLU A 3 -1.07 -25.65 -2.33
N LEU A 4 -1.96 -25.06 -1.54
CA LEU A 4 -1.82 -23.68 -1.10
C LEU A 4 -0.68 -23.62 -0.07
N THR A 5 0.29 -22.74 -0.31
CA THR A 5 1.46 -22.62 0.54
C THR A 5 1.78 -21.17 0.84
N GLN A 6 2.55 -20.96 1.91
CA GLN A 6 3.00 -19.65 2.36
C GLN A 6 4.48 -19.69 2.68
N GLY A 7 5.16 -18.55 2.55
CA GLY A 7 6.58 -18.42 2.92
C GLY A 7 7.41 -17.73 1.85
N ASP A 8 8.67 -18.14 1.73
CA ASP A 8 9.59 -17.62 0.72
C ASP A 8 9.71 -18.62 -0.42
N ILE A 9 9.21 -18.25 -1.61
CA ILE A 9 9.26 -19.09 -2.81
C ILE A 9 10.68 -19.51 -3.18
N LEU A 10 11.69 -18.69 -2.84
CA LEU A 10 13.09 -18.98 -3.14
C LEU A 10 13.65 -20.14 -2.29
N ARG A 11 12.92 -20.56 -1.25
CA ARG A 11 13.23 -21.72 -0.41
C ARG A 11 12.43 -22.97 -0.80
N SER A 12 11.58 -22.88 -1.82
CA SER A 12 10.83 -24.03 -2.31
C SER A 12 11.79 -25.07 -2.90
N ASP A 13 11.51 -26.34 -2.61
CA ASP A 13 12.23 -27.48 -3.19
C ASP A 13 11.58 -28.00 -4.49
N ALA A 14 10.67 -27.21 -5.08
CA ALA A 14 10.08 -27.52 -6.37
C ALA A 14 11.12 -27.51 -7.51
N GLU A 15 10.91 -28.30 -8.55
CA GLU A 15 11.79 -28.35 -9.73
C GLU A 15 11.84 -27.03 -10.49
N ALA A 16 10.73 -26.28 -10.52
CA ALA A 16 10.65 -24.99 -11.19
C ALA A 16 10.10 -23.90 -10.26
N LEU A 17 10.78 -22.74 -10.24
CA LEU A 17 10.29 -21.55 -9.54
C LEU A 17 9.80 -20.50 -10.53
N VAL A 18 8.57 -20.01 -10.35
CA VAL A 18 8.04 -18.92 -11.17
C VAL A 18 8.43 -17.55 -10.59
N ASN A 19 8.99 -16.71 -11.45
CA ASN A 19 9.36 -15.33 -11.19
C ASN A 19 8.46 -14.39 -12.00
N THR A 20 7.80 -13.43 -11.36
CA THR A 20 6.97 -12.45 -12.08
C THR A 20 7.83 -11.29 -12.58
N VAL A 21 7.80 -11.04 -13.90
CA VAL A 21 8.68 -10.06 -14.56
C VAL A 21 7.90 -9.08 -15.43
N ASN A 22 8.57 -8.00 -15.84
CA ASN A 22 8.10 -7.15 -16.94
C ASN A 22 8.84 -7.49 -18.25
N CYS A 23 8.47 -6.85 -19.36
CA CYS A 23 9.09 -7.09 -20.66
C CYS A 23 10.25 -6.12 -20.99
N VAL A 24 10.63 -5.22 -20.07
CA VAL A 24 11.64 -4.16 -20.32
C VAL A 24 12.93 -4.35 -19.52
N GLY A 25 13.21 -5.55 -19.03
CA GLY A 25 14.51 -5.90 -18.47
C GLY A 25 14.80 -5.37 -17.06
N VAL A 26 13.78 -4.97 -16.29
CA VAL A 26 13.96 -4.35 -14.96
C VAL A 26 13.48 -5.28 -13.83
N MET A 27 14.36 -5.70 -12.93
CA MET A 27 14.00 -6.41 -11.69
C MET A 27 14.35 -5.56 -10.46
N GLY A 28 13.56 -4.51 -10.21
CA GLY A 28 13.91 -3.45 -9.24
C GLY A 28 13.20 -3.52 -7.88
N ARG A 29 12.08 -4.25 -7.74
CA ARG A 29 11.28 -4.36 -6.51
C ARG A 29 10.58 -5.72 -6.43
N GLY A 30 10.01 -6.02 -5.25
CA GLY A 30 9.19 -7.21 -5.02
C GLY A 30 9.97 -8.51 -5.24
N ILE A 31 9.25 -9.56 -5.64
CA ILE A 31 9.80 -10.90 -5.84
C ILE A 31 10.89 -10.93 -6.93
N ALA A 32 10.73 -10.15 -8.01
CA ALA A 32 11.70 -10.05 -9.09
C ALA A 32 13.08 -9.59 -8.62
N LEU A 33 13.13 -8.62 -7.68
CA LEU A 33 14.39 -8.17 -7.09
C LEU A 33 15.07 -9.30 -6.29
N GLN A 34 14.30 -10.13 -5.60
CA GLN A 34 14.85 -11.25 -4.84
C GLN A 34 15.40 -12.34 -5.78
N PHE A 35 14.68 -12.68 -6.86
CA PHE A 35 15.18 -13.57 -7.92
C PHE A 35 16.46 -13.03 -8.57
N LYS A 36 16.56 -11.73 -8.82
CA LYS A 36 17.79 -11.11 -9.33
C LYS A 36 18.98 -11.30 -8.39
N LYS A 37 18.76 -11.22 -7.07
CA LYS A 37 19.82 -11.39 -6.07
C LYS A 37 20.27 -12.85 -5.96
N VAL A 38 19.32 -13.80 -6.00
CA VAL A 38 19.61 -15.23 -5.84
C VAL A 38 20.11 -15.87 -7.14
N PHE A 39 19.58 -15.46 -8.29
CA PHE A 39 19.91 -16.00 -9.61
C PHE A 39 20.43 -14.88 -10.56
N PRO A 40 21.64 -14.35 -10.34
CA PRO A 40 22.17 -13.24 -11.12
C PRO A 40 22.36 -13.57 -12.61
N GLU A 41 22.73 -14.82 -12.95
CA GLU A 41 22.88 -15.26 -14.34
C GLU A 41 21.52 -15.37 -15.07
N ASN A 42 20.46 -15.81 -14.37
CA ASN A 42 19.09 -15.73 -14.88
C ASN A 42 18.73 -14.29 -15.26
N PHE A 43 19.02 -13.32 -14.37
CA PHE A 43 18.75 -11.91 -14.65
C PHE A 43 19.55 -11.39 -15.86
N LYS A 44 20.83 -11.75 -15.99
CA LYS A 44 21.67 -11.37 -17.14
C LYS A 44 21.07 -11.85 -18.46
N ARG A 45 20.61 -13.11 -18.52
CA ARG A 45 19.98 -13.67 -19.72
C ARG A 45 18.60 -13.07 -19.97
N TYR A 46 17.76 -12.95 -18.94
CA TYR A 46 16.46 -12.28 -19.03
C TYR A 46 16.61 -10.86 -19.59
N LYS A 47 17.59 -10.09 -19.11
CA LYS A 47 17.83 -8.73 -19.60
C LYS A 47 18.20 -8.71 -21.09
N ALA A 48 19.07 -9.62 -21.54
CA ALA A 48 19.43 -9.72 -22.96
C ALA A 48 18.20 -10.02 -23.85
N VAL A 49 17.33 -10.94 -23.42
CA VAL A 49 16.07 -11.27 -24.12
C VAL A 49 15.15 -10.05 -24.19
N CYS A 50 15.05 -9.26 -23.10
CA CYS A 50 14.27 -8.02 -23.09
C CYS A 50 14.88 -6.93 -23.98
N ASP A 51 16.20 -6.75 -23.96
CA ASP A 51 16.91 -5.75 -24.77
C ASP A 51 16.74 -6.05 -26.28
N ASN A 52 16.67 -7.34 -26.64
CA ASN A 52 16.34 -7.80 -27.99
C ASN A 52 14.84 -7.75 -28.33
N LYS A 53 13.97 -7.33 -27.39
CA LYS A 53 12.50 -7.29 -27.53
C LYS A 53 11.86 -8.65 -27.83
N GLU A 54 12.47 -9.72 -27.34
CA GLU A 54 12.01 -11.09 -27.59
C GLU A 54 10.99 -11.60 -26.56
N LEU A 55 10.81 -10.87 -25.44
CA LEU A 55 9.89 -11.21 -24.35
C LEU A 55 8.59 -10.39 -24.42
N GLN A 56 7.45 -11.07 -24.34
CA GLN A 56 6.12 -10.47 -24.31
C GLN A 56 5.17 -11.33 -23.46
N PRO A 57 4.02 -10.78 -22.98
CA PRO A 57 2.99 -11.59 -22.33
C PRO A 57 2.60 -12.82 -23.16
N GLY A 58 2.29 -13.93 -22.48
CA GLY A 58 2.04 -15.21 -23.15
C GLY A 58 3.29 -15.96 -23.63
N LYS A 59 4.50 -15.44 -23.39
CA LYS A 59 5.76 -16.13 -23.72
C LYS A 59 6.63 -16.25 -22.48
N MET A 60 6.82 -17.48 -21.99
CA MET A 60 7.70 -17.73 -20.84
C MET A 60 9.17 -17.65 -21.25
N PHE A 61 10.01 -17.04 -20.40
CA PHE A 61 11.45 -17.19 -20.52
C PHE A 61 11.96 -18.15 -19.43
N ILE A 62 12.31 -19.37 -19.84
CA ILE A 62 12.80 -20.41 -18.94
C ILE A 62 14.33 -20.38 -18.91
N TYR A 63 14.90 -20.29 -17.72
CA TYR A 63 16.32 -20.42 -17.48
C TYR A 63 16.62 -21.74 -16.76
N ASP A 64 17.41 -22.61 -17.40
CA ASP A 64 17.93 -23.83 -16.78
C ASP A 64 19.16 -23.48 -15.94
N LEU A 65 19.11 -23.85 -14.66
CA LEU A 65 20.20 -23.63 -13.71
C LEU A 65 21.32 -24.67 -13.86
N ASN A 66 21.16 -25.66 -14.75
CA ASN A 66 22.12 -26.73 -15.06
C ASN A 66 22.63 -27.45 -13.80
N ARG A 67 21.71 -27.83 -12.91
CA ARG A 67 22.03 -28.53 -11.67
C ARG A 67 21.20 -29.79 -11.47
N LEU A 68 21.75 -30.72 -10.68
CA LEU A 68 21.16 -32.02 -10.36
C LEU A 68 20.15 -31.97 -9.19
N HIS A 69 20.08 -30.86 -8.46
CA HIS A 69 19.16 -30.65 -7.34
C HIS A 69 18.19 -29.50 -7.63
N ASN A 70 17.08 -29.47 -6.91
CA ASN A 70 16.05 -28.45 -7.11
C ASN A 70 16.45 -27.08 -6.55
N PRO A 71 15.85 -25.99 -7.05
CA PRO A 71 15.08 -25.92 -8.31
C PRO A 71 15.93 -26.03 -9.58
N ARG A 72 15.59 -26.88 -10.54
CA ARG A 72 16.31 -26.94 -11.82
C ARG A 72 16.03 -25.73 -12.72
N TYR A 73 14.82 -25.16 -12.66
CA TYR A 73 14.39 -24.09 -13.55
C TYR A 73 13.96 -22.82 -12.83
N VAL A 74 14.24 -21.67 -13.43
CA VAL A 74 13.58 -20.40 -13.15
C VAL A 74 12.71 -20.01 -14.33
N VAL A 75 11.41 -19.87 -14.09
CA VAL A 75 10.41 -19.50 -15.10
C VAL A 75 10.10 -18.02 -14.97
N ASN A 76 10.59 -17.19 -15.88
CA ASN A 76 10.29 -15.76 -15.89
C ASN A 76 8.96 -15.53 -16.63
N PHE A 77 7.91 -15.28 -15.85
CA PHE A 77 6.53 -15.09 -16.28
C PHE A 77 6.25 -13.59 -16.49
N PRO A 78 6.03 -13.11 -17.73
CA PRO A 78 5.77 -11.70 -17.98
C PRO A 78 4.35 -11.31 -17.55
N THR A 79 4.23 -10.70 -16.38
CA THR A 79 2.95 -10.20 -15.84
C THR A 79 2.70 -8.73 -16.17
N LYS A 80 3.70 -8.04 -16.74
CA LYS A 80 3.63 -6.62 -17.11
C LYS A 80 4.38 -6.35 -18.41
N ARG A 81 3.83 -5.47 -19.24
CA ARG A 81 4.53 -4.96 -20.43
C ARG A 81 5.65 -3.98 -20.04
N HIS A 82 5.35 -3.06 -19.11
CA HIS A 82 6.32 -2.11 -18.55
C HIS A 82 6.20 -2.08 -17.01
N TRP A 83 7.31 -1.89 -16.29
CA TRP A 83 7.33 -1.96 -14.82
C TRP A 83 6.46 -0.90 -14.13
N ARG A 84 6.27 0.27 -14.77
CA ARG A 84 5.34 1.34 -14.31
C ARG A 84 3.86 1.03 -14.53
N GLY A 85 3.52 0.05 -15.38
CA GLY A 85 2.15 -0.31 -15.70
C GLY A 85 1.52 -1.24 -14.68
N LYS A 86 0.19 -1.37 -14.72
CA LYS A 86 -0.56 -2.43 -14.04
C LYS A 86 -0.47 -3.75 -14.81
N SER A 87 -0.69 -4.86 -14.12
CA SER A 87 -0.90 -6.17 -14.75
C SER A 87 -2.32 -6.25 -15.31
N ARG A 88 -2.54 -7.14 -16.29
CA ARG A 88 -3.84 -7.34 -16.93
C ARG A 88 -4.20 -8.82 -16.86
N MET A 89 -5.47 -9.14 -16.63
CA MET A 89 -5.90 -10.53 -16.56
C MET A 89 -5.66 -11.28 -17.88
N GLU A 90 -5.86 -10.62 -19.03
CA GLU A 90 -5.56 -11.17 -20.37
C GLU A 90 -4.10 -11.66 -20.50
N ASP A 91 -3.16 -10.93 -19.90
CA ASP A 91 -1.72 -11.26 -19.94
C ASP A 91 -1.43 -12.47 -19.03
N ILE A 92 -2.19 -12.64 -17.93
CA ILE A 92 -2.06 -13.78 -17.01
C ILE A 92 -2.61 -15.06 -17.64
N GLU A 93 -3.81 -15.00 -18.23
CA GLU A 93 -4.44 -16.15 -18.88
C GLU A 93 -3.57 -16.70 -20.02
N ALA A 94 -3.11 -15.83 -20.91
CA ALA A 94 -2.19 -16.22 -21.99
C ALA A 94 -0.87 -16.78 -21.43
N GLY A 95 -0.35 -16.19 -20.34
CA GLY A 95 0.86 -16.66 -19.68
C GLY A 95 0.70 -18.04 -19.03
N LEU A 96 -0.47 -18.34 -18.45
CA LEU A 96 -0.76 -19.64 -17.83
C LEU A 96 -0.85 -20.76 -18.87
N GLN A 97 -1.50 -20.51 -20.01
CA GLN A 97 -1.51 -21.46 -21.13
C GLN A 97 -0.10 -21.79 -21.61
N ALA A 98 0.75 -20.77 -21.76
CA ALA A 98 2.14 -20.94 -22.15
C ALA A 98 2.98 -21.66 -21.08
N LEU A 99 2.71 -21.38 -19.79
CA LEU A 99 3.38 -22.04 -18.67
C LEU A 99 3.08 -23.54 -18.65
N VAL A 100 1.81 -23.92 -18.78
CA VAL A 100 1.38 -25.33 -18.85
C VAL A 100 2.05 -26.07 -20.00
N ALA A 101 2.15 -25.43 -21.17
CA ALA A 101 2.85 -26.01 -22.32
C ALA A 101 4.34 -26.25 -22.03
N GLU A 102 5.04 -25.30 -21.38
CA GLU A 102 6.44 -25.48 -20.99
C GLU A 102 6.64 -26.53 -19.89
N VAL A 103 5.69 -26.64 -18.94
CA VAL A 103 5.71 -27.69 -17.90
C VAL A 103 5.65 -29.07 -18.53
N ARG A 104 4.68 -29.32 -19.44
CA ARG A 104 4.56 -30.59 -20.16
C ARG A 104 5.78 -30.88 -21.02
N LYS A 105 6.22 -29.91 -21.82
CA LYS A 105 7.36 -30.05 -22.74
C LYS A 105 8.65 -30.45 -22.03
N ARG A 106 8.85 -29.98 -20.79
CA ARG A 106 10.08 -30.20 -20.02
C ARG A 106 9.98 -31.36 -19.03
N GLY A 107 8.80 -31.96 -18.88
CA GLY A 107 8.54 -32.99 -17.88
C GLY A 107 8.79 -32.48 -16.46
N ILE A 108 8.27 -31.29 -16.13
CA ILE A 108 8.39 -30.72 -14.78
C ILE A 108 7.32 -31.34 -13.88
N TYR A 109 7.73 -31.98 -12.78
CA TYR A 109 6.81 -32.65 -11.85
C TYR A 109 6.44 -31.82 -10.62
N SER A 110 7.19 -30.77 -10.32
CA SER A 110 6.84 -29.83 -9.24
C SER A 110 7.15 -28.38 -9.61
N ILE A 111 6.20 -27.48 -9.34
CA ILE A 111 6.33 -26.07 -9.66
C ILE A 111 5.81 -25.19 -8.54
N ALA A 112 6.60 -24.17 -8.17
CA ALA A 112 6.20 -23.13 -7.24
C ALA A 112 5.73 -21.88 -7.99
N ILE A 113 4.50 -21.46 -7.73
CA ILE A 113 3.85 -20.35 -8.43
C ILE A 113 3.51 -19.24 -7.42
N PRO A 114 4.01 -18.00 -7.57
CA PRO A 114 3.60 -16.88 -6.73
C PRO A 114 2.30 -16.25 -7.25
N PRO A 115 1.73 -15.28 -6.52
CA PRO A 115 0.54 -14.54 -6.96
C PRO A 115 0.83 -13.70 -8.20
N LEU A 116 0.36 -14.17 -9.36
CA LEU A 116 0.72 -13.62 -10.66
C LEU A 116 0.03 -12.27 -10.88
N GLY A 117 0.82 -11.19 -10.94
CA GLY A 117 0.28 -9.85 -11.21
C GLY A 117 -0.53 -9.25 -10.05
N CYS A 118 -0.53 -9.89 -8.87
CA CYS A 118 -1.09 -9.32 -7.64
C CYS A 118 -0.11 -8.33 -6.98
N GLY A 119 -0.57 -7.59 -5.97
CA GLY A 119 0.21 -6.56 -5.27
C GLY A 119 0.57 -5.39 -6.18
N LEU A 120 1.85 -5.24 -6.56
CA LEU A 120 2.29 -4.16 -7.46
C LEU A 120 1.60 -4.17 -8.84
N GLY A 121 1.07 -5.32 -9.27
CA GLY A 121 0.31 -5.43 -10.52
C GLY A 121 -1.17 -5.05 -10.40
N GLY A 122 -1.73 -5.04 -9.18
CA GLY A 122 -3.09 -4.60 -8.89
C GLY A 122 -4.21 -5.58 -9.29
N LEU A 123 -3.90 -6.83 -9.63
CA LEU A 123 -4.93 -7.86 -9.87
C LEU A 123 -5.42 -8.46 -8.54
N ARG A 124 -6.73 -8.73 -8.45
CA ARG A 124 -7.34 -9.38 -7.28
C ARG A 124 -6.89 -10.84 -7.19
N TRP A 125 -6.46 -11.27 -6.01
CA TRP A 125 -5.96 -12.63 -5.80
C TRP A 125 -7.00 -13.71 -6.11
N ALA A 126 -8.25 -13.53 -5.68
CA ALA A 126 -9.31 -14.51 -5.93
C ALA A 126 -9.48 -14.83 -7.43
N ASP A 127 -9.45 -13.82 -8.29
CA ASP A 127 -9.58 -14.00 -9.73
C ASP A 127 -8.36 -14.71 -10.32
N VAL A 128 -7.15 -14.30 -9.91
CA VAL A 128 -5.90 -14.90 -10.38
C VAL A 128 -5.78 -16.35 -9.94
N ARG A 129 -6.13 -16.64 -8.69
CA ARG A 129 -6.14 -17.99 -8.11
C ARG A 129 -7.05 -18.91 -8.91
N ALA A 130 -8.29 -18.49 -9.17
CA ALA A 130 -9.24 -19.27 -9.96
C ALA A 130 -8.67 -19.64 -11.34
N LYS A 131 -7.95 -18.70 -11.98
CA LYS A 131 -7.30 -18.95 -13.28
C LYS A 131 -6.11 -19.90 -13.19
N ILE A 132 -5.33 -19.85 -12.12
CA ILE A 132 -4.24 -20.81 -11.90
C ILE A 132 -4.81 -22.22 -11.67
N GLU A 133 -5.85 -22.35 -10.84
CA GLU A 133 -6.52 -23.62 -10.58
C GLU A 133 -7.11 -24.21 -11.86
N GLU A 134 -7.81 -23.39 -12.65
CA GLU A 134 -8.37 -23.78 -13.97
C GLU A 134 -7.27 -24.25 -14.93
N ALA A 135 -6.13 -23.55 -15.01
CA ALA A 135 -5.06 -23.89 -15.94
C ALA A 135 -4.33 -25.21 -15.60
N PHE A 136 -4.20 -25.52 -14.31
CA PHE A 136 -3.46 -26.69 -13.83
C PHE A 136 -4.34 -27.90 -13.47
N GLN A 137 -5.66 -27.80 -13.57
CA GLN A 137 -6.59 -28.88 -13.22
C GLN A 137 -6.31 -30.20 -13.98
N ASP A 138 -5.88 -30.10 -15.24
CA ASP A 138 -5.61 -31.26 -16.11
C ASP A 138 -4.20 -31.84 -15.95
N LEU A 139 -3.35 -31.26 -15.09
CA LEU A 139 -1.97 -31.70 -14.83
C LEU A 139 -1.94 -32.44 -13.48
N THR A 140 -2.53 -33.64 -13.47
CA THR A 140 -2.71 -34.43 -12.25
C THR A 140 -1.38 -34.98 -11.70
N ASP A 141 -0.39 -35.16 -12.56
CA ASP A 141 0.98 -35.64 -12.27
C ASP A 141 1.95 -34.54 -11.81
N VAL A 142 1.50 -33.28 -11.78
CA VAL A 142 2.32 -32.14 -11.33
C VAL A 142 1.89 -31.67 -9.94
N GLN A 143 2.84 -31.54 -9.02
CA GLN A 143 2.64 -30.86 -7.75
C GLN A 143 2.80 -29.34 -7.94
N VAL A 144 1.72 -28.61 -7.73
CA VAL A 144 1.72 -27.15 -7.81
C VAL A 144 1.72 -26.59 -6.39
N LEU A 145 2.83 -25.97 -5.99
CA LEU A 145 2.95 -25.22 -4.75
C LEU A 145 2.54 -23.77 -5.02
N LEU A 146 1.26 -23.46 -4.77
CA LEU A 146 0.69 -22.15 -5.04
C LEU A 146 0.91 -21.23 -3.84
N TYR A 147 1.91 -20.35 -3.95
CA TYR A 147 2.21 -19.37 -2.93
C TYR A 147 1.15 -18.28 -2.91
N GLU A 148 0.54 -18.09 -1.75
CA GLU A 148 -0.42 -17.03 -1.53
C GLU A 148 0.29 -15.66 -1.40
N PRO A 149 -0.39 -14.54 -1.72
CA PRO A 149 0.13 -13.22 -1.42
C PRO A 149 0.51 -13.13 0.04
N LYS A 150 1.65 -12.51 0.32
CA LYS A 150 1.93 -12.07 1.69
C LYS A 150 0.95 -10.95 2.03
N GLY A 151 -0.22 -11.35 2.55
CA GLY A 151 -1.38 -10.56 3.00
C GLY A 151 -2.67 -11.06 2.33
N SER A 152 -3.67 -11.62 3.01
CA SER A 152 -3.91 -11.89 4.43
C SER A 152 -4.91 -13.06 4.53
N PRO A 153 -4.93 -13.84 5.62
CA PRO A 153 -6.12 -14.63 5.99
C PRO A 153 -7.36 -13.71 6.08
N PRO A 154 -8.59 -14.25 6.07
CA PRO A 154 -9.77 -13.48 6.44
C PRO A 154 -9.50 -12.71 7.74
N ALA A 155 -10.09 -11.51 7.89
CA ALA A 155 -9.83 -10.60 9.02
C ALA A 155 -9.97 -11.27 10.41
N GLU A 156 -10.66 -12.40 10.48
CA GLU A 156 -10.87 -13.26 11.65
C GLU A 156 -9.64 -14.09 12.06
N GLU A 157 -8.67 -14.33 11.16
CA GLU A 157 -7.46 -15.14 11.40
C GLU A 157 -6.15 -14.32 11.41
N MET A 158 -6.23 -12.99 11.50
CA MET A 158 -5.09 -12.07 11.47
C MET A 158 -4.30 -11.97 12.78
N VAL A 159 -4.06 -13.09 13.47
CA VAL A 159 -3.03 -13.13 14.49
C VAL A 159 -1.75 -13.62 13.82
N HIS A 160 -0.75 -12.74 13.66
CA HIS A 160 0.70 -13.00 13.81
C HIS A 160 1.53 -11.99 13.00
N SER A 161 1.99 -10.88 13.56
CA SER A 161 3.18 -11.00 14.41
C SER A 161 2.87 -11.66 15.76
N LYS A 162 3.63 -12.68 16.19
CA LYS A 162 3.50 -13.18 17.58
C LYS A 162 3.81 -12.10 18.62
N LYS A 163 4.39 -10.97 18.20
CA LYS A 163 4.85 -9.90 19.07
C LYS A 163 4.11 -8.61 18.75
N VAL A 164 3.02 -8.38 19.49
CA VAL A 164 2.27 -7.11 19.52
C VAL A 164 3.27 -5.95 19.50
N PRO A 165 3.21 -5.04 18.50
CA PRO A 165 4.09 -3.89 18.45
C PRO A 165 3.99 -3.09 19.74
N SER A 166 5.09 -2.48 20.19
CA SER A 166 5.01 -1.61 21.36
C SER A 166 4.09 -0.42 21.11
N MET A 167 3.31 -0.01 22.11
CA MET A 167 2.61 1.27 22.04
C MET A 167 3.65 2.40 22.00
N THR A 168 3.49 3.33 21.07
CA THR A 168 4.30 4.55 20.98
C THR A 168 3.38 5.76 21.00
N VAL A 169 3.92 6.93 21.30
CA VAL A 169 3.16 8.19 21.30
C VAL A 169 2.38 8.38 20.00
N GLY A 170 3.03 8.18 18.84
CA GLY A 170 2.38 8.30 17.53
C GLY A 170 1.29 7.27 17.27
N ARG A 171 1.46 6.01 17.73
CA ARG A 171 0.43 4.96 17.60
C ARG A 171 -0.76 5.26 18.51
N ALA A 172 -0.51 5.63 19.76
CA ALA A 172 -1.56 5.99 20.70
C ALA A 172 -2.35 7.21 20.22
N ALA A 173 -1.66 8.25 19.74
CA ALA A 173 -2.29 9.43 19.15
C ALA A 173 -3.17 9.07 17.94
N LEU A 174 -2.68 8.23 17.01
CA LEU A 174 -3.47 7.77 15.87
C LEU A 174 -4.74 7.05 16.32
N LEU A 175 -4.63 6.06 17.21
CA LEU A 175 -5.76 5.24 17.66
C LEU A 175 -6.83 6.08 18.38
N VAL A 176 -6.41 7.00 19.24
CA VAL A 176 -7.33 7.88 19.97
C VAL A 176 -7.96 8.93 19.04
N LEU A 177 -7.22 9.44 18.04
CA LEU A 177 -7.78 10.31 16.99
C LEU A 177 -8.81 9.58 16.13
N MET A 178 -8.50 8.36 15.67
CA MET A 178 -9.46 7.53 14.92
C MET A 178 -10.73 7.31 15.74
N ARG A 179 -10.62 6.95 17.03
CA ARG A 179 -11.80 6.78 17.90
C ARG A 179 -12.62 8.06 18.00
N ARG A 180 -11.97 9.20 18.20
CA ARG A 180 -12.67 10.49 18.32
C ARG A 180 -13.37 10.89 17.02
N TYR A 181 -12.72 10.65 15.88
CA TYR A 181 -13.26 10.86 14.55
C TYR A 181 -14.53 10.03 14.33
N LEU A 182 -14.45 8.72 14.53
CA LEU A 182 -15.59 7.79 14.40
C LEU A 182 -16.77 8.18 15.30
N SER A 183 -16.48 8.59 16.54
CA SER A 183 -17.51 9.00 17.50
C SER A 183 -18.25 10.27 17.10
N ALA A 184 -17.70 11.09 16.19
CA ALA A 184 -18.34 12.31 15.71
C ALA A 184 -19.32 12.04 14.54
N VAL A 185 -19.06 11.00 13.74
CA VAL A 185 -19.85 10.70 12.52
C VAL A 185 -20.65 9.42 12.55
N MET A 186 -20.52 8.60 13.60
CA MET A 186 -21.20 7.30 13.74
C MET A 186 -20.84 6.29 12.62
N ASP A 187 -19.74 6.52 11.90
CA ASP A 187 -19.23 5.58 10.92
C ASP A 187 -18.48 4.41 11.59
N PRO A 188 -18.44 3.23 10.96
CA PRO A 188 -17.75 2.06 11.52
C PRO A 188 -16.24 2.02 11.21
N PHE A 189 -15.77 2.80 10.22
CA PHE A 189 -14.38 2.79 9.75
C PHE A 189 -13.85 4.20 9.45
N VAL A 190 -12.53 4.34 9.37
CA VAL A 190 -11.85 5.54 8.88
C VAL A 190 -11.15 5.20 7.57
N THR A 191 -11.26 6.06 6.57
CA THR A 191 -10.54 5.89 5.30
C THR A 191 -9.05 6.22 5.42
N LEU A 192 -8.23 5.65 4.54
CA LEU A 192 -6.80 5.97 4.46
C LEU A 192 -6.55 7.47 4.26
N LEU A 193 -7.39 8.15 3.48
CA LEU A 193 -7.34 9.60 3.29
C LEU A 193 -7.44 10.34 4.62
N GLU A 194 -8.44 10.01 5.43
CA GLU A 194 -8.70 10.67 6.72
C GLU A 194 -7.58 10.39 7.71
N ILE A 195 -7.06 9.17 7.77
CA ILE A 195 -5.89 8.83 8.60
C ILE A 195 -4.68 9.69 8.22
N HIS A 196 -4.42 9.89 6.93
CA HIS A 196 -3.36 10.80 6.49
C HIS A 196 -3.58 12.24 6.98
N LYS A 197 -4.82 12.71 7.03
CA LYS A 197 -5.14 14.09 7.44
C LYS A 197 -5.12 14.27 8.96
N LEU A 198 -5.61 13.29 9.70
CA LEU A 198 -5.51 13.25 11.17
C LEU A 198 -4.05 13.30 11.61
N MET A 199 -3.20 12.46 11.00
CA MET A 199 -1.76 12.45 11.32
C MET A 199 -1.03 13.71 10.82
N TYR A 200 -1.53 14.33 9.75
CA TYR A 200 -1.00 15.61 9.26
C TYR A 200 -1.21 16.69 10.31
N PHE A 201 -2.46 16.86 10.76
CA PHE A 201 -2.77 17.83 11.80
C PHE A 201 -2.14 17.51 13.15
N MET A 202 -1.95 16.23 13.48
CA MET A 202 -1.21 15.86 14.69
C MET A 202 0.25 16.34 14.63
N GLN A 203 0.91 16.20 13.48
CA GLN A 203 2.28 16.71 13.29
C GLN A 203 2.32 18.25 13.29
N GLU A 204 1.40 18.90 12.56
CA GLU A 204 1.31 20.36 12.50
C GLU A 204 0.87 20.98 13.84
N ALA A 205 0.22 20.21 14.72
CA ALA A 205 -0.07 20.62 16.10
C ALA A 205 1.19 20.69 16.98
N GLY A 206 2.33 20.16 16.53
CA GLY A 206 3.62 20.16 17.24
C GLY A 206 4.07 18.78 17.72
N GLU A 207 3.34 17.70 17.38
CA GLU A 207 3.77 16.35 17.75
C GLU A 207 5.01 15.95 16.95
N GLY A 208 6.01 15.37 17.64
CA GLY A 208 7.31 14.98 17.07
C GLY A 208 7.26 13.77 16.13
N LEU A 209 6.26 13.71 15.27
CA LEU A 209 6.11 12.72 14.23
C LEU A 209 7.17 12.98 13.16
N LYS A 210 7.79 11.91 12.65
CA LYS A 210 8.79 11.98 11.58
C LYS A 210 8.15 11.75 10.21
N LEU A 211 6.91 12.22 10.00
CA LEU A 211 6.18 12.01 8.74
C LEU A 211 6.61 13.04 7.70
N GLN A 212 6.90 12.55 6.50
CA GLN A 212 7.44 13.36 5.40
C GLN A 212 6.31 13.74 4.44
N TYR A 213 5.65 14.85 4.73
CA TYR A 213 4.50 15.32 3.94
C TYR A 213 4.93 15.99 2.63
N ASN A 214 4.25 15.63 1.54
CA ASN A 214 4.37 16.24 0.22
C ASN A 214 2.99 16.60 -0.33
N LYS A 215 2.96 17.53 -1.30
CA LYS A 215 1.77 17.89 -2.08
C LYS A 215 1.35 16.69 -2.95
N ALA A 216 0.13 16.16 -2.77
CA ALA A 216 -0.39 15.01 -3.52
C ALA A 216 -1.84 15.23 -3.98
N PRO A 217 -2.43 14.36 -4.85
CA PRO A 217 -3.72 14.63 -5.48
C PRO A 217 -4.86 14.97 -4.50
N TYR A 218 -4.91 14.30 -3.36
CA TYR A 218 -5.93 14.45 -2.32
C TYR A 218 -5.46 15.32 -1.14
N GLY A 219 -4.52 16.26 -1.36
CA GLY A 219 -3.95 17.11 -0.30
C GLY A 219 -2.61 16.58 0.25
N PRO A 220 -2.18 17.02 1.44
CA PRO A 220 -0.92 16.58 2.06
C PRO A 220 -0.87 15.06 2.26
N TYR A 221 0.24 14.43 1.85
CA TYR A 221 0.44 12.99 1.92
C TYR A 221 1.84 12.62 2.41
N ALA A 222 1.95 11.63 3.29
CA ALA A 222 3.22 11.17 3.85
C ALA A 222 3.44 9.68 3.59
N GLN A 223 4.27 9.37 2.59
CA GLN A 223 4.47 7.98 2.15
C GLN A 223 4.96 7.05 3.27
N ASN A 224 5.72 7.58 4.23
CA ASN A 224 6.25 6.79 5.34
C ASN A 224 5.21 6.44 6.43
N LEU A 225 4.01 7.02 6.40
CA LEU A 225 2.90 6.61 7.28
C LEU A 225 2.49 5.14 7.03
N ARG A 226 2.64 4.64 5.80
CA ARG A 226 2.38 3.24 5.46
C ARG A 226 3.14 2.26 6.36
N HIS A 227 4.39 2.57 6.71
CA HIS A 227 5.20 1.68 7.54
C HIS A 227 4.62 1.56 8.95
N VAL A 228 3.97 2.62 9.44
CA VAL A 228 3.25 2.60 10.71
C VAL A 228 2.01 1.72 10.57
N LEU A 229 1.17 1.96 9.57
CA LEU A 229 -0.08 1.19 9.36
C LEU A 229 0.17 -0.30 9.15
N ILE A 230 1.18 -0.68 8.36
CA ILE A 230 1.59 -2.09 8.18
C ILE A 230 1.95 -2.76 9.50
N LEU A 231 2.64 -2.03 10.40
CA LEU A 231 3.00 -2.59 11.71
C LEU A 231 1.81 -2.70 12.66
N MET A 232 0.79 -1.84 12.50
CA MET A 232 -0.40 -1.82 13.35
C MET A 232 -1.47 -2.82 12.89
N GLU A 233 -1.43 -3.24 11.63
CA GLU A 233 -2.38 -4.16 11.02
C GLU A 233 -2.41 -5.51 11.76
N GLY A 234 -3.62 -5.97 12.12
CA GLY A 234 -3.86 -7.20 12.88
C GLY A 234 -3.57 -7.10 14.38
N HIS A 235 -3.10 -5.95 14.88
CA HIS A 235 -2.82 -5.73 16.32
C HIS A 235 -3.63 -4.58 16.91
N PHE A 236 -3.79 -3.50 16.15
CA PHE A 236 -4.47 -2.29 16.59
C PHE A 236 -5.53 -1.79 15.60
N ILE A 237 -5.32 -2.10 14.32
CA ILE A 237 -6.23 -1.78 13.22
C ILE A 237 -6.38 -3.00 12.32
N SER A 238 -7.43 -3.03 11.51
CA SER A 238 -7.60 -4.01 10.44
C SER A 238 -8.11 -3.36 9.16
N GLY A 239 -7.88 -4.03 8.04
CA GLY A 239 -8.35 -3.57 6.74
C GLY A 239 -7.32 -2.78 5.95
N TYR A 240 -6.15 -2.42 6.50
CA TYR A 240 -5.10 -1.79 5.70
C TYR A 240 -4.52 -2.76 4.65
N GLY A 241 -4.32 -4.04 5.00
CA GLY A 241 -3.95 -5.09 4.06
C GLY A 241 -2.60 -4.90 3.34
N ASP A 242 -2.62 -4.99 2.00
CA ASP A 242 -1.45 -5.13 1.10
C ASP A 242 -0.75 -3.81 0.73
N ALA A 243 -1.02 -2.75 1.48
CA ALA A 243 -0.42 -1.42 1.31
C ALA A 243 -0.71 -0.77 -0.06
N GLU A 244 -1.85 -1.07 -0.69
CA GLU A 244 -2.34 -0.26 -1.81
C GLU A 244 -2.68 1.16 -1.33
N ASP A 245 -2.14 2.16 -2.02
CA ASP A 245 -2.29 3.58 -1.67
C ASP A 245 -3.64 4.12 -2.19
N ASN A 246 -4.73 3.45 -1.81
CA ASN A 246 -6.09 3.83 -2.17
C ASN A 246 -6.67 4.75 -1.08
N PRO A 247 -6.96 6.03 -1.38
CA PRO A 247 -7.50 6.98 -0.39
C PRO A 247 -8.84 6.54 0.22
N GLU A 248 -9.64 5.76 -0.52
CA GLU A 248 -10.97 5.28 -0.09
C GLU A 248 -10.88 3.96 0.71
N ARG A 249 -9.67 3.46 0.96
CA ARG A 249 -9.48 2.21 1.71
C ARG A 249 -10.02 2.36 3.14
N GLU A 250 -11.00 1.53 3.49
CA GLU A 250 -11.58 1.47 4.82
C GLU A 250 -10.63 0.78 5.80
N ILE A 251 -10.40 1.41 6.95
CA ILE A 251 -9.54 0.91 8.02
C ILE A 251 -10.35 0.92 9.32
N ASN A 252 -10.49 -0.26 9.90
CA ASN A 252 -11.22 -0.50 11.12
C ASN A 252 -10.27 -0.39 12.32
N LEU A 253 -10.79 0.17 13.41
CA LEU A 253 -10.10 0.27 14.68
C LEU A 253 -10.46 -0.92 15.57
N LEU A 254 -9.47 -1.65 16.08
CA LEU A 254 -9.72 -2.73 17.03
C LEU A 254 -9.98 -2.12 18.42
N LEU A 255 -11.25 -2.09 18.86
CA LEU A 255 -11.65 -1.34 20.05
C LEU A 255 -10.98 -1.81 21.35
N GLU A 256 -10.55 -3.07 21.41
CA GLU A 256 -9.85 -3.68 22.54
C GLU A 256 -8.52 -3.00 22.90
N VAL A 257 -7.85 -2.34 21.94
CA VAL A 257 -6.59 -1.62 22.20
C VAL A 257 -6.81 -0.24 22.84
N LEU A 258 -8.02 0.32 22.76
CA LEU A 258 -8.25 1.72 23.13
C LEU A 258 -7.93 2.06 24.59
N PRO A 259 -8.28 1.24 25.60
CA PRO A 259 -7.90 1.51 26.98
C PRO A 259 -6.39 1.63 27.15
N GLN A 260 -5.62 0.78 26.47
CA GLN A 260 -4.16 0.83 26.49
C GLN A 260 -3.62 2.12 25.86
N ALA A 261 -4.15 2.51 24.69
CA ALA A 261 -3.74 3.74 24.01
C ALA A 261 -4.09 5.00 24.82
N GLN A 262 -5.25 5.01 25.48
CA GLN A 262 -5.71 6.12 26.32
C GLN A 262 -4.82 6.27 27.56
N SER A 263 -4.60 5.18 28.30
CA SER A 263 -3.71 5.16 29.47
C SER A 263 -2.28 5.58 29.09
N PHE A 264 -1.77 5.10 27.95
CA PHE A 264 -0.46 5.53 27.45
C PHE A 264 -0.35 7.05 27.26
N LEU A 265 -1.42 7.73 26.82
CA LEU A 265 -1.41 9.18 26.65
C LEU A 265 -1.55 9.98 27.95
N GLU A 266 -1.96 9.36 29.07
CA GLU A 266 -2.08 10.05 30.36
C GLU A 266 -0.72 10.60 30.83
N ASP A 267 0.33 9.83 30.59
CA ASP A 267 1.73 10.19 30.89
C ASP A 267 2.35 11.19 29.89
N HIS A 268 1.60 11.59 28.85
CA HIS A 268 2.07 12.45 27.75
C HIS A 268 1.22 13.73 27.63
N PRO A 269 1.34 14.68 28.57
CA PRO A 269 0.50 15.88 28.63
C PRO A 269 0.64 16.80 27.41
N SER A 270 1.83 16.89 26.80
CA SER A 270 2.06 17.63 25.56
C SER A 270 1.26 17.05 24.40
N THR A 271 1.34 15.73 24.19
CA THR A 271 0.57 15.00 23.17
C THR A 271 -0.93 15.15 23.40
N ARG A 272 -1.41 15.13 24.66
CA ARG A 272 -2.82 15.41 24.97
C ARG A 272 -3.24 16.83 24.60
N LYS A 273 -2.35 17.82 24.73
CA LYS A 273 -2.60 19.20 24.28
C LYS A 273 -2.69 19.28 22.75
N HIS A 274 -1.77 18.64 22.04
CA HIS A 274 -1.80 18.56 20.56
C HIS A 274 -3.07 17.87 20.08
N PHE A 275 -3.43 16.73 20.69
CA PHE A 275 -4.66 16.01 20.43
C PHE A 275 -5.89 16.90 20.58
N LYS A 276 -6.03 17.61 21.71
CA LYS A 276 -7.16 18.54 21.93
C LYS A 276 -7.24 19.61 20.84
N ARG A 277 -6.08 20.14 20.41
CA ARG A 277 -6.01 21.13 19.33
C ARG A 277 -6.52 20.55 18.00
N VAL A 278 -6.13 19.32 17.65
CA VAL A 278 -6.61 18.62 16.44
C VAL A 278 -8.11 18.35 16.51
N VAL A 279 -8.60 17.82 17.62
CA VAL A 279 -10.02 17.50 17.81
C VAL A 279 -10.88 18.74 17.75
N ASP A 280 -10.43 19.85 18.35
CA ASP A 280 -11.09 21.12 18.19
C ASP A 280 -11.11 21.53 16.71
N LEU A 281 -9.96 21.51 16.02
CA LEU A 281 -9.88 21.91 14.61
C LEU A 281 -10.86 21.16 13.70
N ILE A 282 -10.87 19.83 13.77
CA ILE A 282 -11.62 19.00 12.82
C ILE A 282 -13.13 18.98 13.09
N SER A 283 -13.59 19.57 14.20
CA SER A 283 -15.01 19.58 14.53
C SER A 283 -15.82 20.34 13.48
N GLY A 284 -16.75 19.64 12.83
CA GLY A 284 -17.53 20.12 11.69
C GLY A 284 -16.92 19.78 10.31
N PHE A 285 -15.79 19.08 10.28
CA PHE A 285 -15.06 18.67 9.06
C PHE A 285 -14.84 17.16 8.99
N GLU A 286 -15.49 16.36 9.84
CA GLU A 286 -15.28 14.92 9.97
C GLU A 286 -15.88 14.10 8.80
N THR A 287 -15.59 14.49 7.56
CA THR A 287 -15.89 13.70 6.36
C THR A 287 -14.65 13.65 5.47
N PRO A 288 -14.54 12.71 4.52
CA PRO A 288 -13.41 12.69 3.58
C PRO A 288 -13.27 14.02 2.83
N PHE A 289 -14.40 14.62 2.43
CA PHE A 289 -14.45 15.93 1.78
C PHE A 289 -13.95 17.05 2.70
N GLY A 290 -14.44 17.10 3.95
CA GLY A 290 -14.07 18.11 4.93
C GLY A 290 -12.58 18.03 5.32
N MET A 291 -12.08 16.82 5.58
CA MET A 291 -10.68 16.59 5.91
C MET A 291 -9.74 16.90 4.73
N GLU A 292 -10.13 16.54 3.49
CA GLU A 292 -9.39 16.91 2.29
C GLU A 292 -9.35 18.44 2.12
N LEU A 293 -10.49 19.12 2.28
CA LEU A 293 -10.60 20.58 2.20
C LEU A 293 -9.70 21.27 3.23
N LEU A 294 -9.90 20.95 4.51
CA LEU A 294 -9.23 21.62 5.63
C LEU A 294 -7.70 21.48 5.51
N SER A 295 -7.22 20.28 5.20
CA SER A 295 -5.77 20.03 5.03
C SER A 295 -5.20 20.69 3.77
N THR A 296 -5.99 20.81 2.70
CA THR A 296 -5.57 21.51 1.47
C THR A 296 -5.42 23.01 1.73
N VAL A 297 -6.41 23.64 2.37
CA VAL A 297 -6.38 25.08 2.70
C VAL A 297 -5.26 25.41 3.67
N HIS A 298 -5.07 24.59 4.70
CA HIS A 298 -3.94 24.74 5.63
C HIS A 298 -2.59 24.64 4.92
N TRP A 299 -2.42 23.68 3.99
CA TRP A 299 -1.18 23.53 3.24
C TRP A 299 -0.87 24.73 2.35
N VAL A 300 -1.85 25.24 1.59
CA VAL A 300 -1.58 26.39 0.71
C VAL A 300 -1.25 27.66 1.50
N ALA A 301 -1.82 27.81 2.70
CA ALA A 301 -1.48 28.90 3.61
C ALA A 301 -0.06 28.76 4.18
N THR A 302 0.27 27.58 4.70
CA THR A 302 1.50 27.36 5.49
C THR A 302 2.73 26.98 4.67
N ARG A 303 2.55 26.38 3.49
CA ARG A 303 3.64 25.89 2.63
C ARG A 303 3.72 26.59 1.28
N GLU A 304 2.62 27.19 0.82
CA GLU A 304 2.58 27.86 -0.50
C GLU A 304 2.33 29.37 -0.41
N GLY A 305 2.32 29.93 0.81
CA GLY A 305 2.33 31.37 1.05
C GLY A 305 1.03 32.11 0.76
N ALA A 306 -0.14 31.44 0.82
CA ALA A 306 -1.40 32.18 0.84
C ALA A 306 -1.54 32.95 2.16
N THR A 307 -1.59 34.29 2.08
CA THR A 307 -1.80 35.19 3.23
C THR A 307 -3.22 35.73 3.29
N THR A 308 -4.01 35.56 2.23
CA THR A 308 -5.43 35.95 2.19
C THR A 308 -6.30 34.79 1.71
N VAL A 309 -7.58 34.85 2.04
CA VAL A 309 -8.55 33.83 1.60
C VAL A 309 -8.67 33.74 0.07
N ASP A 310 -8.56 34.85 -0.66
CA ASP A 310 -8.63 34.84 -2.12
C ASP A 310 -7.39 34.18 -2.75
N GLN A 311 -6.21 34.38 -2.14
CA GLN A 311 -5.00 33.64 -2.54
C GLN A 311 -5.13 32.14 -2.22
N ALA A 312 -5.73 31.78 -1.09
CA ALA A 312 -5.99 30.39 -0.73
C ALA A 312 -6.95 29.71 -1.72
N ILE A 313 -7.99 30.41 -2.18
CA ILE A 313 -8.89 29.96 -3.24
C ILE A 313 -8.11 29.71 -4.54
N SER A 314 -7.35 30.69 -5.03
CA SER A 314 -6.56 30.56 -6.27
C SER A 314 -5.61 29.36 -6.20
N LYS A 315 -4.80 29.29 -5.14
CA LYS A 315 -3.81 28.21 -4.96
C LYS A 315 -4.45 26.83 -4.76
N THR A 316 -5.63 26.78 -4.13
CA THR A 316 -6.40 25.53 -4.03
C THR A 316 -6.81 25.04 -5.42
N TYR A 317 -7.27 25.92 -6.31
CA TYR A 317 -7.63 25.55 -7.68
C TYR A 317 -6.43 25.27 -8.59
N GLU A 318 -5.29 25.90 -8.34
CA GLU A 318 -4.01 25.60 -9.02
C GLU A 318 -3.42 24.24 -8.60
N TRP A 319 -3.83 23.68 -7.46
CA TRP A 319 -3.31 22.41 -6.94
C TRP A 319 -3.52 21.25 -7.93
N ASN A 320 -4.74 21.08 -8.44
CA ASN A 320 -5.11 20.20 -9.55
C ASN A 320 -6.59 20.40 -9.93
N ASN A 321 -7.02 19.81 -11.06
CA ASN A 321 -8.41 19.90 -11.54
C ASN A 321 -9.45 19.38 -10.54
N ARG A 322 -9.12 18.36 -9.72
CA ARG A 322 -10.07 17.81 -8.73
C ARG A 322 -10.44 18.84 -7.66
N LYS A 323 -9.51 19.69 -7.24
CA LYS A 323 -9.79 20.71 -6.20
C LYS A 323 -10.87 21.71 -6.57
N ARG A 324 -11.27 21.81 -7.85
CA ARG A 324 -12.43 22.58 -8.30
C ARG A 324 -13.76 22.05 -7.74
N MET A 325 -13.80 20.83 -7.18
CA MET A 325 -14.96 20.34 -6.43
C MET A 325 -15.24 21.15 -5.15
N PHE A 326 -14.26 21.88 -4.63
CA PHE A 326 -14.43 22.76 -3.49
C PHE A 326 -15.02 24.11 -3.94
N GLN A 327 -16.27 24.36 -3.59
CA GLN A 327 -16.88 25.69 -3.79
C GLN A 327 -16.13 26.74 -2.97
N GLU A 328 -16.00 27.96 -3.48
CA GLU A 328 -15.29 29.05 -2.78
C GLU A 328 -15.80 29.26 -1.35
N LYS A 329 -17.12 29.19 -1.14
CA LYS A 329 -17.72 29.31 0.20
C LYS A 329 -17.21 28.27 1.21
N HIS A 330 -16.87 27.06 0.74
CA HIS A 330 -16.29 26.02 1.59
C HIS A 330 -14.83 26.33 1.91
N ILE A 331 -14.07 26.84 0.93
CA ILE A 331 -12.68 27.27 1.13
C ILE A 331 -12.62 28.43 2.11
N ARG A 332 -13.51 29.43 1.99
CA ARG A 332 -13.66 30.55 2.93
C ARG A 332 -13.96 30.04 4.34
N LEU A 333 -14.93 29.14 4.49
CA LEU A 333 -15.24 28.53 5.78
C LEU A 333 -14.03 27.82 6.41
N ALA A 334 -13.29 27.02 5.61
CA ALA A 334 -12.10 26.34 6.10
C ALA A 334 -11.00 27.33 6.51
N TRP A 335 -10.78 28.39 5.72
CA TRP A 335 -9.85 29.47 6.04
C TRP A 335 -10.20 30.14 7.37
N ASP A 336 -11.44 30.58 7.54
CA ASP A 336 -11.92 31.26 8.76
C ASP A 336 -11.76 30.37 10.00
N ILE A 337 -12.03 29.07 9.87
CA ILE A 337 -11.85 28.10 10.95
C ILE A 337 -10.37 27.94 11.31
N LEU A 338 -9.49 27.80 10.32
CA LEU A 338 -8.04 27.69 10.55
C LEU A 338 -7.48 28.97 11.19
N GLU A 339 -7.92 30.15 10.74
CA GLU A 339 -7.50 31.44 11.30
C GLU A 339 -7.98 31.60 12.74
N ARG A 340 -9.30 31.44 12.98
CA ARG A 340 -9.92 31.59 14.30
C ARG A 340 -9.34 30.63 15.34
N LYS A 341 -8.99 29.41 14.93
CA LYS A 341 -8.39 28.39 15.81
C LYS A 341 -6.86 28.47 15.88
N GLY A 342 -6.24 29.48 15.28
CA GLY A 342 -4.80 29.75 15.38
C GLY A 342 -3.93 28.70 14.68
N TRP A 343 -4.36 28.17 13.55
CA TRP A 343 -3.60 27.22 12.73
C TRP A 343 -2.82 27.89 11.59
N LEU A 344 -3.14 29.13 11.26
CA LEU A 344 -2.40 29.89 10.22
C LEU A 344 -1.22 30.70 10.79
N GLN A 345 -1.18 30.91 12.11
CA GLN A 345 -0.12 31.67 12.77
C GLN A 345 1.08 30.76 13.07
N GLY A 346 2.15 30.90 12.28
CA GLY A 346 3.37 30.08 12.39
C GLY A 346 4.05 29.74 11.05
N ALA A 347 3.42 30.05 9.92
CA ALA A 347 3.92 29.75 8.56
C ALA A 347 5.27 30.42 8.19
N ASN A 348 5.77 31.35 9.01
CA ASN A 348 6.99 32.12 8.75
C ASN A 348 8.27 31.58 9.43
N GLN A 349 8.25 30.36 10.01
CA GLN A 349 9.43 29.80 10.69
C GLN A 349 9.66 28.32 10.37
N ALA A 350 9.91 27.95 9.10
CA ALA A 350 10.65 26.74 8.76
C ALA A 350 10.94 26.64 7.24
N VAL A 351 11.79 27.51 6.72
CA VAL A 351 12.65 27.20 5.57
C VAL A 351 14.01 27.89 5.78
N VAL A 352 14.93 27.18 6.42
CA VAL A 352 16.38 27.24 6.13
C VAL A 352 16.89 25.81 6.15
#